data_AF-A0A7S1FF11-F1
#
_entry.id   AF-A0A7S1FF11-F1
#
_cell.length_a   1.000
_cell.length_b   1.000
_cell.length_c   1.000
_cell.angle_alpha   90.00
_cell.angle_beta   90.00
_cell.angle_gamma   90.00
#
_symmetry.space_group_name_H-M   'P 1'
#
loop_
_entity.id
_entity.type
_entity.pdbx_description
1 polymer ?
#
loop_
_entity_poly.entity_id
_entity_poly.type
_entity_poly.pdbx_seq_one_letter_code
_entity_poly.pdbx_strand_id
1 'polypeptide(L)'
;MAQVDVFGPAVKPRCGGQTMFTSLTSLFESEGEKDELSKWWYIPSARLLGVGEVASHVLPTVALPPREVFFTVPENVQPGDIIDVDGPTGPLTVAVPPEHYPGDECSILLSAPSVCVTVPLDAKEGDLIRVENRPGATCEVVVPPGKREGDTFQTVLPSVIVQVPCGASPGDSVSFEIDSGSELCAVVPEGSVPGTFFAVAI
;
A
#
# COMPACT_ATOMS: atom_id res chain seq x y z
N MET A 1 -41.49 -17.28 -17.20
CA MET A 1 -42.25 -17.25 -15.93
C MET A 1 -41.21 -17.36 -14.82
N ALA A 2 -41.02 -16.43 -13.90
CA ALA A 2 -41.78 -15.27 -13.46
C ALA A 2 -40.84 -14.08 -13.21
N GLN A 3 -41.49 -12.93 -13.15
CA GLN A 3 -41.04 -11.55 -13.09
C GLN A 3 -40.89 -11.09 -11.64
N VAL A 4 -39.93 -10.19 -11.36
CA VAL A 4 -40.11 -9.14 -10.33
C VAL A 4 -39.35 -7.87 -10.77
N ASP A 5 -40.11 -6.82 -11.05
CA ASP A 5 -39.69 -5.41 -11.08
C ASP A 5 -40.09 -4.78 -9.75
N VAL A 6 -39.30 -3.88 -9.16
CA VAL A 6 -39.81 -2.62 -8.54
C VAL A 6 -38.75 -1.48 -8.55
N PHE A 7 -39.28 -0.29 -8.80
CA PHE A 7 -38.76 1.09 -8.98
C PHE A 7 -38.07 1.83 -7.80
N GLY A 8 -37.01 2.60 -8.13
CA GLY A 8 -36.77 4.08 -7.93
C GLY A 8 -36.68 4.75 -6.53
N PRO A 9 -36.25 6.04 -6.39
CA PRO A 9 -35.39 6.90 -7.25
C PRO A 9 -34.32 7.78 -6.52
N ALA A 10 -33.34 8.28 -7.29
CA ALA A 10 -32.57 9.57 -7.25
C ALA A 10 -31.77 9.99 -5.98
N VAL A 11 -30.55 10.56 -6.02
CA VAL A 11 -30.06 11.73 -6.79
C VAL A 11 -28.53 11.67 -6.96
N LYS A 12 -28.03 11.92 -8.18
CA LYS A 12 -26.59 12.15 -8.51
C LYS A 12 -26.34 13.65 -8.73
N PRO A 13 -25.16 14.19 -8.39
CA PRO A 13 -24.65 15.39 -9.03
C PRO A 13 -24.16 15.10 -10.46
N ARG A 14 -24.49 16.01 -11.38
CA ARG A 14 -24.20 15.96 -12.81
C ARG A 14 -22.78 16.45 -13.10
N CYS A 15 -21.99 15.65 -13.81
CA CYS A 15 -21.04 16.17 -14.81
C CYS A 15 -21.35 15.44 -16.13
N GLY A 16 -21.78 16.23 -17.12
CA GLY A 16 -22.22 15.73 -18.42
C GLY A 16 -21.04 15.43 -19.34
N GLY A 17 -21.09 14.25 -19.96
CA GLY A 17 -20.24 13.83 -21.06
C GLY A 17 -20.87 12.57 -21.66
N GLN A 18 -21.57 12.75 -22.77
CA GLN A 18 -22.42 11.74 -23.40
C GLN A 18 -21.60 11.00 -24.46
N THR A 19 -21.39 9.70 -24.28
CA THR A 19 -20.99 8.80 -25.37
C THR A 19 -21.56 7.42 -25.12
N MET A 20 -22.39 6.97 -26.06
CA MET A 20 -22.80 5.58 -26.21
C MET A 20 -21.56 4.71 -26.49
N PHE A 21 -21.54 3.46 -26.04
CA PHE A 21 -21.38 2.31 -26.94
C PHE A 21 -21.58 0.97 -26.19
N THR A 22 -22.31 0.11 -26.88
CA THR A 22 -22.58 -1.33 -26.77
C THR A 22 -21.81 -2.19 -25.76
N SER A 23 -22.63 -2.97 -25.04
CA SER A 23 -22.31 -4.23 -24.37
C SER A 23 -21.58 -5.21 -25.30
N LEU A 24 -20.44 -5.72 -24.85
CA LEU A 24 -19.77 -6.89 -25.39
C LEU A 24 -19.29 -7.75 -24.23
N THR A 25 -20.07 -8.79 -23.92
CA THR A 25 -19.68 -9.88 -23.04
C THR A 25 -18.63 -10.71 -23.78
N SER A 26 -17.36 -10.47 -23.50
CA SER A 26 -16.25 -11.31 -23.95
C SER A 26 -15.68 -12.05 -22.75
N LEU A 27 -15.69 -13.37 -22.81
CA LEU A 27 -14.78 -14.22 -22.05
C LEU A 27 -13.34 -13.78 -22.39
N PHE A 28 -12.56 -13.48 -21.36
CA PHE A 28 -11.11 -13.39 -21.43
C PHE A 28 -10.54 -14.13 -20.23
N GLU A 29 -10.08 -15.36 -20.46
CA GLU A 29 -9.06 -15.99 -19.63
C GLU A 29 -7.76 -15.23 -19.87
N SER A 30 -7.44 -14.32 -18.94
CA SER A 30 -6.18 -13.59 -18.89
C SER A 30 -5.27 -14.29 -17.88
N GLU A 31 -4.59 -15.35 -18.31
CA GLU A 31 -3.38 -15.81 -17.65
C GLU A 31 -2.22 -14.92 -18.10
N GLY A 32 -1.92 -13.89 -17.32
CA GLY A 32 -0.79 -13.02 -17.56
C GLY A 32 -0.84 -11.80 -16.66
N GLU A 33 0.31 -11.41 -16.11
CA GLU A 33 0.53 -10.15 -15.39
C GLU A 33 0.17 -10.12 -13.89
N LYS A 34 0.66 -11.09 -13.10
CA LYS A 34 0.69 -11.00 -11.62
C LYS A 34 1.92 -10.30 -11.03
N ASP A 35 2.82 -9.80 -11.87
CA ASP A 35 4.14 -9.27 -11.46
C ASP A 35 4.32 -7.76 -11.71
N GLU A 36 3.25 -7.00 -11.99
CA GLU A 36 3.39 -5.55 -12.09
C GLU A 36 3.19 -4.82 -10.76
N LEU A 37 2.45 -5.35 -9.78
CA LEU A 37 2.18 -4.64 -8.52
C LEU A 37 3.40 -4.50 -7.59
N SER A 38 4.45 -5.30 -7.78
CA SER A 38 5.71 -5.21 -7.01
C SER A 38 6.64 -4.09 -7.48
N LYS A 39 6.30 -3.40 -8.58
CA LYS A 39 7.15 -2.39 -9.24
C LYS A 39 6.82 -0.93 -8.86
N TRP A 40 5.76 -0.70 -8.10
CA TRP A 40 5.13 0.63 -7.94
C TRP A 40 5.56 1.44 -6.72
N TRP A 41 6.39 0.91 -5.83
CA TRP A 41 6.70 1.63 -4.58
C TRP A 41 7.95 2.53 -4.65
N TYR A 42 8.59 2.69 -5.82
CA TYR A 42 9.81 3.50 -5.93
C TYR A 42 9.97 4.24 -7.26
N ILE A 43 9.76 5.55 -7.23
CA ILE A 43 10.39 6.48 -8.18
C ILE A 43 11.69 6.93 -7.51
N PRO A 44 12.89 6.57 -8.03
CA PRO A 44 14.13 7.13 -7.50
C PRO A 44 14.04 8.64 -7.58
N SER A 45 14.36 9.33 -6.48
CA SER A 45 14.65 10.77 -6.51
C SER A 45 15.68 11.00 -7.60
N ALA A 46 15.21 11.50 -8.73
CA ALA A 46 15.96 11.56 -9.96
C ALA A 46 17.19 12.43 -9.74
N ARG A 47 18.37 11.82 -9.87
CA ARG A 47 19.59 12.58 -10.09
C ARG A 47 19.57 13.04 -11.55
N LEU A 48 19.13 14.29 -11.74
CA LEU A 48 19.57 15.26 -12.75
C LEU A 48 19.88 14.71 -14.15
N LEU A 49 18.93 14.82 -15.08
CA LEU A 49 19.17 15.30 -16.46
C LEU A 49 17.83 15.80 -17.06
N GLY A 50 17.46 17.07 -16.80
CA GLY A 50 16.32 17.74 -17.45
C GLY A 50 15.50 18.61 -16.51
N VAL A 51 15.99 19.83 -16.23
CA VAL A 51 15.38 20.81 -15.32
C VAL A 51 14.10 21.40 -15.94
N GLY A 52 12.96 20.86 -15.55
CA GLY A 52 11.76 21.65 -15.30
C GLY A 52 11.65 21.82 -13.79
N GLU A 53 11.98 22.99 -13.27
CA GLU A 53 11.89 23.34 -11.85
C GLU A 53 10.42 23.40 -11.45
N VAL A 54 9.82 22.23 -11.19
CA VAL A 54 8.54 22.15 -10.49
C VAL A 54 8.89 22.33 -9.02
N ALA A 55 8.44 23.44 -8.43
CA ALA A 55 8.58 23.69 -7.00
C ALA A 55 7.81 22.59 -6.24
N SER A 56 8.48 21.47 -5.95
CA SER A 56 7.90 20.40 -5.13
C SER A 56 7.87 20.92 -3.70
N HIS A 57 6.69 21.33 -3.24
CA HIS A 57 6.51 21.69 -1.84
C HIS A 57 6.79 20.45 -0.98
N VAL A 58 7.71 20.58 -0.03
CA VAL A 58 7.95 19.54 0.97
C VAL A 58 6.94 19.75 2.09
N LEU A 59 6.00 18.82 2.23
CA LEU A 59 4.94 18.89 3.22
C LEU A 59 5.34 18.11 4.47
N PRO A 60 5.31 18.71 5.68
CA PRO A 60 5.57 17.97 6.90
C PRO A 60 4.45 16.96 7.16
N THR A 61 4.81 15.77 7.63
CA THR A 61 3.85 14.72 7.99
C THR A 61 4.31 13.90 9.19
N VAL A 62 3.44 13.01 9.66
CA VAL A 62 3.69 12.12 10.78
C VAL A 62 4.14 10.75 10.26
N ALA A 63 5.23 10.25 10.85
CA ALA A 63 5.65 8.85 10.71
C ALA A 63 5.35 8.08 11.99
N LEU A 64 4.99 6.81 11.85
CA LEU A 64 4.72 5.90 12.95
C LEU A 64 5.45 4.57 12.72
N PRO A 65 5.80 3.84 13.79
CA PRO A 65 6.25 2.45 13.64
C PRO A 65 5.11 1.57 13.09
N PRO A 66 5.46 0.44 12.45
CA PRO A 66 4.47 -0.55 12.02
C PRO A 66 3.59 -1.01 13.18
N ARG A 67 2.30 -1.10 12.94
CA ARG A 67 1.32 -1.43 13.99
C ARG A 67 0.08 -2.10 13.43
N GLU A 68 -0.55 -2.93 14.25
CA GLU A 68 -1.85 -3.50 13.95
C GLU A 68 -2.97 -2.53 14.31
N VAL A 69 -3.96 -2.42 13.44
CA VAL A 69 -5.22 -1.70 13.69
C VAL A 69 -6.33 -2.74 13.79
N PHE A 70 -7.08 -2.68 14.89
CA PHE A 70 -8.18 -3.58 15.18
C PHE A 70 -9.51 -2.86 14.98
N PHE A 71 -10.48 -3.54 14.39
CA PHE A 71 -11.83 -3.01 14.19
C PHE A 71 -12.85 -4.14 14.10
N THR A 72 -14.12 -3.83 14.35
CA THR A 72 -15.24 -4.75 14.15
C THR A 72 -15.95 -4.40 12.85
N VAL A 73 -16.24 -5.40 12.01
CA VAL A 73 -16.96 -5.19 10.74
C VAL A 73 -18.39 -4.70 11.05
N PRO A 74 -18.83 -3.53 10.53
CA PRO A 74 -20.19 -3.03 10.79
C PRO A 74 -21.30 -3.90 10.17
N GLU A 75 -22.49 -3.89 10.76
CA GLU A 75 -23.66 -4.72 10.38
C GLU A 75 -24.07 -4.67 8.89
N ASN A 76 -23.76 -3.58 8.19
CA ASN A 76 -24.25 -3.30 6.83
C ASN A 76 -23.16 -3.36 5.75
N VAL A 77 -22.07 -4.06 6.01
CA VAL A 77 -20.86 -4.05 5.17
C VAL A 77 -20.54 -5.46 4.67
N GLN A 78 -20.15 -5.59 3.41
CA GLN A 78 -19.76 -6.85 2.79
C GLN A 78 -18.23 -6.96 2.62
N PRO A 79 -17.67 -8.18 2.51
CA PRO A 79 -16.28 -8.34 2.16
C PRO A 79 -15.92 -7.58 0.88
N GLY A 80 -14.84 -6.79 0.91
CA GLY A 80 -14.41 -5.92 -0.18
C GLY A 80 -14.95 -4.48 -0.12
N ASP A 81 -15.95 -4.19 0.71
CA ASP A 81 -16.42 -2.83 0.90
C ASP A 81 -15.36 -1.97 1.59
N ILE A 82 -15.39 -0.67 1.30
CA ILE A 82 -14.51 0.34 1.90
C ILE A 82 -15.20 0.97 3.10
N ILE A 83 -14.55 0.94 4.26
CA ILE A 83 -15.07 1.50 5.52
C ILE A 83 -14.03 2.44 6.16
N ASP A 84 -14.52 3.38 6.97
CA ASP A 84 -13.66 4.19 7.83
C ASP A 84 -13.60 3.58 9.24
N VAL A 85 -12.38 3.35 9.72
CA VAL A 85 -12.09 2.82 11.06
C VAL A 85 -11.24 3.81 11.85
N ASP A 86 -11.20 3.67 13.18
CA ASP A 86 -10.35 4.50 14.02
C ASP A 86 -8.88 4.11 13.84
N GLY A 87 -8.10 4.99 13.21
CA GLY A 87 -6.66 4.84 13.02
C GLY A 87 -5.84 5.60 14.08
N PRO A 88 -4.51 5.44 14.04
CA PRO A 88 -3.61 6.02 15.05
C PRO A 88 -3.54 7.54 15.03
N THR A 89 -3.84 8.17 13.90
CA THR A 89 -3.80 9.64 13.71
C THR A 89 -5.16 10.22 13.29
N GLY A 90 -6.24 9.43 13.41
CA GLY A 90 -7.58 9.79 12.95
C GLY A 90 -8.22 8.67 12.11
N PRO A 91 -9.34 8.95 11.43
CA PRO A 91 -10.04 7.97 10.61
C PRO A 91 -9.14 7.41 9.51
N LEU A 92 -9.23 6.09 9.31
CA LEU A 92 -8.48 5.33 8.32
C LEU A 92 -9.46 4.59 7.41
N THR A 93 -9.34 4.81 6.11
CA THR A 93 -10.14 4.11 5.11
C THR A 93 -9.51 2.76 4.77
N VAL A 94 -10.24 1.67 4.98
CA VAL A 94 -9.76 0.28 4.80
C VAL A 94 -10.77 -0.54 4.02
N ALA A 95 -10.30 -1.54 3.27
CA ALA A 95 -11.16 -2.53 2.64
C ALA A 95 -11.41 -3.70 3.61
N VAL A 96 -12.66 -4.15 3.72
CA VAL A 96 -12.99 -5.35 4.50
C VAL A 96 -12.37 -6.58 3.82
N PRO A 97 -11.59 -7.41 4.54
CA PRO A 97 -10.99 -8.60 3.93
C PRO A 97 -12.05 -9.59 3.41
N PRO A 98 -11.75 -10.37 2.37
CA PRO A 98 -12.73 -11.24 1.69
C PRO A 98 -13.36 -12.33 2.58
N GLU A 99 -12.75 -12.62 3.73
CA GLU A 99 -13.18 -13.69 4.65
C GLU A 99 -13.90 -13.19 5.91
N HIS A 100 -14.18 -11.90 6.03
CA HIS A 100 -14.77 -11.31 7.24
C HIS A 100 -16.18 -10.76 6.98
N TYR A 101 -17.09 -11.03 7.91
CA TYR A 101 -18.51 -10.70 7.86
C TYR A 101 -18.87 -9.71 8.98
N PRO A 102 -20.04 -9.05 8.89
CA PRO A 102 -20.49 -8.17 9.95
C PRO A 102 -20.47 -8.79 11.35
N GLY A 103 -19.90 -8.06 12.31
CA GLY A 103 -19.67 -8.50 13.68
C GLY A 103 -18.31 -9.17 13.93
N ASP A 104 -17.57 -9.56 12.88
CA ASP A 104 -16.24 -10.15 13.04
C ASP A 104 -15.21 -9.12 13.51
N GLU A 105 -14.28 -9.56 14.36
CA GLU A 105 -13.10 -8.78 14.73
C GLU A 105 -12.03 -8.94 13.65
N CYS A 106 -11.65 -7.84 13.04
CA CYS A 106 -10.60 -7.75 12.03
C CYS A 106 -9.35 -7.11 12.64
N SER A 107 -8.20 -7.48 12.08
CA SER A 107 -6.96 -6.74 12.27
C SER A 107 -6.27 -6.53 10.92
N ILE A 108 -5.68 -5.36 10.74
CA ILE A 108 -4.80 -5.07 9.60
C ILE A 108 -3.45 -4.59 10.10
N LEU A 109 -2.38 -5.09 9.50
CA LEU A 109 -1.03 -4.62 9.79
C LEU A 109 -0.70 -3.44 8.89
N LEU A 110 -0.50 -2.26 9.48
CA LEU A 110 0.06 -1.11 8.80
C LEU A 110 1.58 -1.26 8.77
N SER A 111 2.10 -1.88 7.71
CA SER A 111 3.55 -2.07 7.51
C SER A 111 3.93 -2.01 6.03
N ALA A 112 5.24 -2.04 5.76
CA ALA A 112 5.71 -2.40 4.43
C ALA A 112 5.21 -3.80 4.02
N PRO A 113 4.99 -4.04 2.71
CA PRO A 113 4.70 -5.37 2.22
C PRO A 113 5.86 -6.32 2.52
N SER A 114 5.55 -7.61 2.68
CA SER A 114 6.60 -8.62 2.78
C SER A 114 7.34 -8.74 1.44
N VAL A 115 8.65 -8.94 1.51
CA VAL A 115 9.50 -9.20 0.35
C VAL A 115 9.91 -10.67 0.36
N CYS A 116 9.95 -11.27 -0.82
CA CYS A 116 10.43 -12.64 -1.00
C CYS A 116 11.93 -12.61 -1.23
N VAL A 117 12.69 -13.25 -0.34
CA VAL A 117 14.15 -13.29 -0.38
C VAL A 117 14.61 -14.71 -0.65
N THR A 118 15.51 -14.87 -1.62
CA THR A 118 16.17 -16.14 -1.92
C THR A 118 17.45 -16.24 -1.10
N VAL A 119 17.65 -17.38 -0.43
CA VAL A 119 18.88 -17.66 0.31
C VAL A 119 20.04 -17.80 -0.68
N PRO A 120 21.09 -16.96 -0.60
CA PRO A 120 22.21 -17.01 -1.52
C PRO A 120 23.04 -18.29 -1.35
N LEU A 121 23.88 -18.58 -2.36
CA LEU A 121 24.89 -19.63 -2.31
C LEU A 121 25.72 -19.52 -1.03
N ASP A 122 25.96 -20.65 -0.38
CA ASP A 122 26.74 -20.78 0.87
C ASP A 122 26.10 -20.20 2.16
N ALA A 123 24.92 -19.58 2.10
CA ALA A 123 24.21 -19.14 3.31
C ALA A 123 23.40 -20.29 3.95
N LYS A 124 23.46 -20.36 5.29
CA LYS A 124 22.72 -21.35 6.10
C LYS A 124 21.78 -20.65 7.09
N GLU A 125 20.93 -21.44 7.74
CA GLU A 125 20.08 -20.95 8.82
C GLU A 125 20.87 -20.15 9.88
N GLY A 126 20.31 -19.02 10.30
CA GLY A 126 20.95 -18.11 11.25
C GLY A 126 21.95 -17.12 10.66
N ASP A 127 22.37 -17.28 9.39
CA ASP A 127 23.28 -16.32 8.76
C ASP A 127 22.56 -14.99 8.46
N LEU A 128 23.32 -13.89 8.50
CA LEU A 128 22.87 -12.57 8.06
C LEU A 128 23.14 -12.39 6.58
N ILE A 129 22.08 -12.16 5.80
CA ILE A 129 22.15 -11.88 4.37
C ILE A 129 21.79 -10.42 4.10
N ARG A 130 22.47 -9.82 3.13
CA ARG A 130 22.19 -8.44 2.69
C ARG A 130 21.19 -8.46 1.56
N VAL A 131 20.06 -7.81 1.78
CA VAL A 131 18.99 -7.64 0.79
C VAL A 131 19.03 -6.19 0.34
N GLU A 132 19.25 -5.97 -0.95
CA GLU A 132 19.12 -4.64 -1.53
C GLU A 132 17.63 -4.32 -1.65
N ASN A 133 17.18 -3.33 -0.88
CA ASN A 133 15.80 -2.87 -0.91
C ASN A 133 15.65 -1.83 -2.03
N ARG A 134 16.51 -0.81 -2.02
CA ARG A 134 16.57 0.23 -3.05
C ARG A 134 18.00 0.33 -3.59
N PRO A 135 18.22 0.90 -4.78
CA PRO A 135 19.56 1.17 -5.29
C PRO A 135 20.42 1.91 -4.24
N GLY A 136 21.38 1.20 -3.66
CA GLY A 136 22.26 1.73 -2.61
C GLY A 136 21.74 1.70 -1.17
N ALA A 137 20.55 1.12 -0.91
CA ALA A 137 20.04 0.86 0.43
C ALA A 137 19.92 -0.65 0.66
N THR A 138 20.76 -1.18 1.57
CA THR A 138 20.81 -2.60 1.92
C THR A 138 20.31 -2.82 3.34
N CYS A 139 19.46 -3.82 3.54
CA CYS A 139 19.03 -4.29 4.85
C CYS A 139 19.66 -5.65 5.16
N GLU A 140 19.93 -5.94 6.42
CA GLU A 140 20.40 -7.26 6.86
C GLU A 140 19.21 -8.08 7.38
N VAL A 141 19.07 -9.30 6.88
CA VAL A 141 17.99 -10.23 7.24
C VAL A 141 18.60 -11.55 7.68
N VAL A 142 18.04 -12.17 8.72
CA VAL A 142 18.50 -13.49 9.20
C VAL A 142 17.80 -14.59 8.41
N VAL A 143 18.55 -15.57 7.91
CA VAL A 143 17.98 -16.77 7.28
C VAL A 143 17.21 -17.57 8.34
N PRO A 144 15.90 -17.80 8.17
CA PRO A 144 15.10 -18.44 9.20
C PRO A 144 15.43 -19.95 9.33
N PRO A 145 15.11 -20.57 10.48
CA PRO A 145 15.40 -21.97 10.73
C PRO A 145 14.84 -22.90 9.65
N GLY A 146 15.64 -23.89 9.23
CA GLY A 146 15.24 -24.88 8.23
C GLY A 146 15.32 -24.42 6.77
N LYS A 147 15.63 -23.15 6.48
CA LYS A 147 15.91 -22.70 5.11
C LYS A 147 17.35 -23.00 4.71
N ARG A 148 17.52 -23.38 3.45
CA ARG A 148 18.80 -23.71 2.81
C ARG A 148 19.01 -22.81 1.60
N GLU A 149 20.24 -22.80 1.11
CA GLU A 149 20.58 -22.21 -0.19
C GLU A 149 19.53 -22.52 -1.27
N GLY A 150 19.14 -21.48 -2.02
CA GLY A 150 18.15 -21.58 -3.08
C GLY A 150 16.69 -21.56 -2.61
N ASP A 151 16.43 -21.78 -1.32
CA ASP A 151 15.08 -21.60 -0.77
C ASP A 151 14.68 -20.14 -0.76
N THR A 152 13.36 -19.90 -0.85
CA THR A 152 12.78 -18.58 -0.67
C THR A 152 12.06 -18.48 0.67
N PHE A 153 12.06 -17.28 1.25
CA PHE A 153 11.27 -16.97 2.43
C PHE A 153 10.76 -15.52 2.37
N GLN A 154 9.64 -15.28 3.05
CA GLN A 154 9.08 -13.93 3.18
C GLN A 154 9.63 -13.27 4.43
N THR A 155 10.00 -12.00 4.31
CA THR A 155 10.44 -11.16 5.43
C THR A 155 9.85 -9.77 5.30
N VAL A 156 9.70 -9.06 6.40
CA VAL A 156 9.29 -7.65 6.42
C VAL A 156 10.52 -6.81 6.69
N LEU A 157 10.81 -5.86 5.79
CA LEU A 157 11.95 -4.98 5.96
C LEU A 157 11.65 -3.90 7.02
N PRO A 158 12.67 -3.42 7.75
CA PRO A 158 12.53 -2.25 8.62
C PRO A 158 11.87 -1.10 7.86
N SER A 159 10.76 -0.61 8.42
CA SER A 159 9.96 0.43 7.78
C SER A 159 9.23 1.26 8.80
N VAL A 160 8.82 2.46 8.39
CA VAL A 160 7.85 3.31 9.07
C VAL A 160 6.65 3.49 8.16
N ILE A 161 5.49 3.77 8.75
CA ILE A 161 4.29 4.17 8.00
C ILE A 161 4.16 5.68 8.06
N VAL A 162 3.94 6.30 6.91
CA VAL A 162 3.90 7.74 6.72
C VAL A 162 2.49 8.13 6.30
N GLN A 163 1.88 9.07 7.02
CA GLN A 163 0.55 9.58 6.66
C GLN A 163 0.67 10.52 5.45
N VAL A 164 -0.29 10.47 4.54
CA VAL A 164 -0.41 11.45 3.46
C VAL A 164 -1.06 12.71 4.02
N PRO A 165 -0.35 13.86 4.10
CA PRO A 165 -0.92 15.05 4.70
C PRO A 165 -2.02 15.66 3.81
N CYS A 166 -2.92 16.43 4.41
CA CYS A 166 -3.94 17.18 3.68
C CYS A 166 -3.30 18.11 2.64
N GLY A 167 -3.75 18.01 1.39
CA GLY A 167 -3.25 18.82 0.27
C GLY A 167 -2.05 18.21 -0.48
N ALA A 168 -1.49 17.10 -0.02
CA ALA A 168 -0.54 16.34 -0.81
C ALA A 168 -1.21 15.61 -1.97
N SER A 169 -0.53 15.58 -3.11
CA SER A 169 -0.87 14.81 -4.30
C SER A 169 0.24 13.81 -4.61
N PRO A 170 -0.05 12.75 -5.40
CA PRO A 170 1.00 11.86 -5.88
C PRO A 170 2.15 12.62 -6.56
N GLY A 171 3.39 12.24 -6.22
CA GLY A 171 4.60 12.91 -6.69
C GLY A 171 5.11 14.03 -5.77
N ASP A 172 4.29 14.54 -4.84
CA ASP A 172 4.76 15.51 -3.84
C ASP A 172 5.77 14.88 -2.89
N SER A 173 6.68 15.71 -2.37
CA SER A 173 7.63 15.30 -1.34
C SER A 173 7.05 15.57 0.05
N VAL A 174 7.20 14.61 0.95
CA VAL A 174 6.85 14.77 2.36
C VAL A 174 8.08 14.59 3.22
N SER A 175 8.21 15.37 4.30
CA SER A 175 9.25 15.18 5.32
C SER A 175 8.65 14.73 6.64
N PHE A 176 9.36 13.86 7.34
CA PHE A 176 8.94 13.32 8.62
C PHE A 176 10.17 12.98 9.47
N GLU A 177 9.99 13.01 10.78
CA GLU A 177 11.01 12.62 11.76
C GLU A 177 10.75 11.18 12.21
N ILE A 178 11.83 10.38 12.32
CA ILE A 178 11.78 9.04 12.92
C ILE A 178 12.28 9.08 14.36
N ASP A 179 12.04 8.03 15.14
CA ASP A 179 12.41 7.96 16.58
C ASP A 179 13.91 8.21 16.87
N SER A 180 14.79 8.12 15.87
CA SER A 180 16.21 8.50 16.00
C SER A 180 16.47 10.01 15.98
N GLY A 181 15.46 10.84 15.73
CA GLY A 181 15.58 12.28 15.49
C GLY A 181 16.08 12.65 14.08
N SER A 182 16.23 11.66 13.20
CA SER A 182 16.61 11.90 11.81
C SER A 182 15.39 12.35 11.01
N GLU A 183 15.55 13.42 10.22
CA GLU A 183 14.55 13.82 9.23
C GLU A 183 14.77 13.04 7.93
N LEU A 184 13.71 12.41 7.45
CA LEU A 184 13.67 11.68 6.18
C LEU A 184 12.65 12.31 5.24
N CYS A 185 12.85 12.12 3.94
CA CYS A 185 11.90 12.52 2.91
C CYS A 185 11.43 11.31 2.11
N ALA A 186 10.16 11.34 1.70
CA ALA A 186 9.59 10.36 0.78
C ALA A 186 8.71 11.06 -0.26
N VAL A 187 8.46 10.36 -1.37
CA VAL A 187 7.53 10.81 -2.41
C VAL A 187 6.20 10.11 -2.20
N VAL A 188 5.11 10.87 -2.28
CA VAL A 188 3.75 10.32 -2.16
C VAL A 188 3.48 9.41 -3.37
N PRO A 189 3.16 8.12 -3.15
CA PRO A 189 2.97 7.18 -4.25
C PRO A 189 1.68 7.46 -5.03
N GLU A 190 1.65 7.04 -6.29
CA GLU A 190 0.45 7.09 -7.13
C GLU A 190 -0.74 6.38 -6.47
N GLY A 191 -1.94 6.95 -6.63
CA GLY A 191 -3.17 6.43 -6.03
C GLY A 191 -3.35 6.72 -4.54
N SER A 192 -2.35 7.30 -3.87
CA SER A 192 -2.49 7.71 -2.47
C SER A 192 -3.38 8.93 -2.33
N VAL A 193 -4.25 8.92 -1.32
CA VAL A 193 -5.16 10.03 -1.02
C VAL A 193 -4.85 10.60 0.37
N PRO A 194 -5.10 11.90 0.61
CA PRO A 194 -4.90 12.49 1.93
C PRO A 194 -5.61 11.71 3.04
N GLY A 195 -4.89 11.48 4.15
CA GLY A 195 -5.38 10.69 5.29
C GLY A 195 -4.99 9.20 5.25
N THR A 196 -4.58 8.65 4.10
CA THR A 196 -4.06 7.27 4.05
C THR A 196 -2.62 7.19 4.52
N PHE A 197 -2.12 5.97 4.66
CA PHE A 197 -0.73 5.68 5.03
C PHE A 197 -0.05 4.91 3.91
N PHE A 198 1.25 5.15 3.75
CA PHE A 198 2.12 4.33 2.92
C PHE A 198 3.40 4.00 3.67
N ALA A 199 4.01 2.86 3.35
CA ALA A 199 5.21 2.42 4.03
C ALA A 199 6.47 3.00 3.38
N VAL A 200 7.41 3.45 4.22
CA VAL A 200 8.75 3.88 3.82
C VAL A 200 9.74 3.01 4.55
N ALA A 201 10.49 2.22 3.80
CA ALA A 201 11.62 1.48 4.35
C ALA A 201 12.75 2.42 4.83
N ILE A 202 13.37 2.05 5.95
CA ILE A 202 14.43 2.80 6.64
C ILE A 202 15.77 2.05 6.63
#